data_AF-A0A952XTP2-F1
#
_entry.id   AF-A0A952XTP2-F1
#
_cell.length_a   1.000
_cell.length_b   1.000
_cell.length_c   1.000
_cell.angle_alpha   90.00
_cell.angle_beta   90.00
_cell.angle_gamma   90.00
#
_symmetry.space_group_name_H-M   'P 1'
#
loop_
_entity.id
_entity.type
_entity.pdbx_description
1 polymer ?
#
loop_
_entity_poly.entity_id
_entity_poly.type
_entity_poly.pdbx_seq_one_letter_code
_entity_poly.pdbx_strand_id
1 'polypeptide(L)' 'MAKTNPLGFRIEPELKDALVRAARDDRRSVSSMVEIIIEQWLTEKGYLAAEERRNAA' A
#
# COMPACT_ATOMS: atom_id res chain seq x y z
N MET A 1 8.21 10.05 14.25
CA MET A 1 7.50 9.98 12.96
C MET A 1 8.54 9.68 11.90
N ALA A 2 8.57 8.45 11.39
CA ALA A 2 9.51 8.05 10.34
C ALA A 2 9.34 8.96 9.11
N LYS A 3 10.43 9.26 8.40
CA LYS A 3 10.41 10.08 7.18
C LYS A 3 9.69 9.29 6.07
N THR A 4 8.38 9.50 5.94
CA THR A 4 7.59 8.90 4.86
C THR A 4 7.75 9.72 3.58
N ASN A 5 8.14 9.08 2.48
CA ASN A 5 8.13 9.72 1.17
C ASN A 5 6.71 9.68 0.60
N PRO A 6 6.07 10.84 0.30
CA PRO A 6 4.71 10.86 -0.21
C PRO A 6 4.65 10.26 -1.62
N LEU A 7 3.63 9.44 -1.86
CA LEU A 7 3.38 8.78 -3.15
C LEU A 7 2.05 9.28 -3.72
N GLY A 8 2.10 9.94 -4.88
CA GLY A 8 0.94 10.50 -5.57
C GLY A 8 0.68 9.80 -6.90
N PHE A 9 -0.54 9.30 -7.10
CA PHE A 9 -0.97 8.66 -8.34
C PHE A 9 -2.15 9.40 -8.96
N ARG A 10 -2.20 9.39 -10.30
CA ARG A 10 -3.44 9.65 -11.04
C ARG A 10 -3.98 8.30 -11.47
N ILE A 11 -5.22 8.01 -11.09
CA ILE A 11 -5.91 6.77 -11.40
C ILE A 11 -7.32 7.11 -11.88
N GLU A 12 -7.90 6.18 -12.64
CA GLU A 12 -9.29 6.30 -13.07
C GLU A 12 -10.25 6.36 -11.87
N PRO A 13 -11.36 7.13 -11.96
CA PRO A 13 -12.34 7.25 -10.87
C PRO A 13 -12.88 5.91 -10.38
N GLU A 14 -13.17 4.99 -11.30
CA GLU A 14 -13.74 3.67 -10.99
C GLU A 14 -12.76 2.83 -10.16
N LEU A 15 -11.46 2.94 -10.47
CA LEU A 15 -10.42 2.26 -9.71
C LEU A 15 -10.31 2.83 -8.30
N LYS A 16 -10.39 4.15 -8.16
CA LYS A 16 -10.40 4.81 -6.84
C LYS A 16 -11.58 4.33 -6.00
N ASP A 17 -12.78 4.27 -6.58
CA ASP A 17 -13.98 3.84 -5.86
C ASP A 17 -13.90 2.38 -5.42
N ALA A 18 -13.38 1.50 -6.27
CA ALA A 18 -13.13 0.10 -5.92
C ALA A 18 -12.13 -0.01 -4.76
N LEU A 19 -11.04 0.75 -4.81
CA LEU A 19 -10.03 0.78 -3.74
C LEU A 19 -10.59 1.30 -2.42
N VAL A 20 -11.42 2.34 -2.46
CA VAL A 20 -12.10 2.90 -1.25
C VAL A 20 -13.04 1.87 -0.63
N ARG A 21 -13.82 1.14 -1.45
CA ARG A 21 -14.69 0.06 -0.96
C ARG A 21 -13.87 -1.07 -0.31
N ALA A 22 -12.84 -1.56 -0.99
CA ALA A 22 -11.99 -2.62 -0.46
C ALA A 22 -11.32 -2.23 0.87
N ALA A 23 -10.80 -1.00 0.98
CA ALA A 23 -10.21 -0.50 2.22
C ALA A 23 -11.22 -0.45 3.37
N ARG A 24 -12.47 -0.02 3.08
CA ARG A 24 -13.56 0.00 4.06
C ARG A 24 -13.93 -1.39 4.53
N ASP A 25 -14.04 -2.35 3.63
CA ASP A 25 -14.41 -3.74 3.95
C ASP A 25 -13.36 -4.40 4.85
N ASP A 26 -12.08 -4.10 4.65
CA ASP A 26 -10.96 -4.56 5.49
C ASP A 26 -10.79 -3.73 6.79
N ARG A 27 -11.62 -2.70 7.01
CA ARG A 27 -11.57 -1.75 8.14
C ARG A 27 -10.24 -0.98 8.23
N ARG A 28 -9.69 -0.56 7.09
CA ARG A 28 -8.40 0.15 6.99
C ARG A 28 -8.53 1.44 6.21
N SER A 29 -7.51 2.29 6.29
CA SER A 29 -7.40 3.44 5.40
C SER A 29 -6.98 3.00 3.99
N VAL A 30 -7.34 3.79 2.98
CA VAL A 30 -6.89 3.58 1.59
C VAL A 30 -5.37 3.54 1.50
N SER A 31 -4.68 4.44 2.21
CA SER A 31 -3.21 4.47 2.23
C SER A 31 -2.62 3.15 2.76
N SER A 32 -3.16 2.61 3.86
CA SER A 32 -2.68 1.34 4.42
C SER A 32 -2.97 0.17 3.49
N MET A 33 -4.12 0.16 2.82
CA MET A 33 -4.45 -0.85 1.80
C MET A 33 -3.46 -0.81 0.63
N VAL A 34 -3.17 0.38 0.11
CA VAL A 34 -2.20 0.58 -0.99
C VAL A 34 -0.81 0.11 -0.59
N GLU A 35 -0.36 0.43 0.62
CA GLU A 35 0.93 0.01 1.16
C GLU A 35 1.07 -1.52 1.14
N ILE A 36 0.07 -2.26 1.64
CA ILE A 36 0.07 -3.73 1.64
C ILE A 36 0.11 -4.29 0.22
N ILE A 37 -0.72 -3.76 -0.68
CA ILE A 37 -0.80 -4.24 -2.06
C ILE A 37 0.56 -4.05 -2.75
N ILE A 38 1.18 -2.88 -2.57
CA ILE A 38 2.49 -2.57 -3.13
C ILE A 38 3.57 -3.45 -2.51
N GLU A 39 3.61 -3.57 -1.19
CA GLU A 39 4.60 -4.41 -0.49
C GLU A 39 4.50 -5.88 -0.89
N GLN A 40 3.28 -6.41 -0.92
CA GLN A 40 3.03 -7.80 -1.33
C GLN A 40 3.52 -8.01 -2.76
N TRP A 41 3.11 -7.14 -3.69
CA TRP A 41 3.51 -7.25 -5.09
C TRP A 41 5.02 -7.14 -5.27
N LEU A 42 5.69 -6.18 -4.60
CA LEU A 42 7.13 -6.01 -4.68
C LEU A 42 7.88 -7.20 -4.07
N THR A 43 7.38 -7.74 -2.96
CA THR A 43 7.96 -8.93 -2.30
C THR A 43 7.84 -10.16 -3.20
N GLU A 44 6.66 -10.41 -3.75
CA GLU A 44 6.39 -11.53 -4.66
C GLU A 44 7.27 -11.49 -5.92
N LYS A 45 7.67 -10.28 -6.35
CA LYS A 45 8.57 -10.06 -7.48
C LYS A 45 10.05 -10.00 -7.09
N GLY A 46 10.38 -10.06 -5.81
CA GLY A 46 11.75 -9.99 -5.30
C GLY A 46 12.37 -8.59 -5.32
N TYR A 47 11.56 -7.53 -5.47
CA TYR A 47 12.00 -6.13 -5.41
C TYR A 47 12.14 -5.60 -3.98
N LEU A 48 11.42 -6.21 -3.02
CA LEU A 48 11.50 -5.87 -1.61
C LEU A 48 11.94 -7.11 -0.82
N ALA A 49 12.98 -6.97 0.01
CA ALA A 49 13.46 -8.09 0.81
C ALA A 49 12.57 -8.23 2.06
N ALA A 50 12.10 -9.45 2.35
CA ALA A 50 11.26 -9.73 3.52
C ALA A 50 11.87 -9.30 4.87
N GLU A 51 13.19 -9.08 4.89
CA GLU A 51 13.99 -8.70 6.06
C GLU A 51 13.90 -7.21 6.42
N GLU A 52 13.60 -6.33 5.46
CA GLU A 52 13.45 -4.87 5.69
C GLU A 52 12.25 -4.53 6.59
N ARG A 53 11.31 -5.47 6.71
CA ARG A 53 10.11 -5.41 7.57
C ARG A 53 10.42 -5.20 9.06
N ARG A 54 11.59 -5.61 9.54
CA ARG A 54 11.97 -5.54 10.96
C ARG A 54 12.54 -4.18 11.38
N ASN A 55 13.00 -3.36 10.43
CA ASN A 55 13.73 -2.13 10.75
C ASN A 55 12.87 -0.86 10.63
N ALA A 56 11.61 -0.99 10.21
CA ALA A 56 10.69 0.14 9.97
C ALA A 56 9.54 0.27 10.98
N ALA A 57 9.40 -0.68 11.93
CA ALA A 57 8.40 -0.68 13.00
C ALA A 57 9.01 -0.20 14.33
#